data_AF-A0A383BM50-F1
#
_entry.id   AF-A0A383BM50-F1
#
_cell.length_a   1.000
_cell.length_b   1.000
_cell.length_c   1.000
_cell.angle_alpha   90.00
_cell.angle_beta   90.00
_cell.angle_gamma   90.00
#
_symmetry.space_group_name_H-M   'P 1'
#
loop_
_entity.id
_entity.type
_entity.pdbx_description
1 polymer ?
#
loop_
_entity_poly.entity_id
_entity_poly.type
_entity_poly.pdbx_seq_one_letter_code
_entity_poly.pdbx_strand_id
1 'polypeptide(L)'
;MTIVGPTQLYGFTSRGQTATPEEELAYLTGEYNDQFPVPSWMGVPISKDNFLNFGVSTTPTLILVDREGIVQRYNPGTLSHDELKALIEPLLLQ
;
A
#
# COMPACT_ATOMS: atom_id res chain seq x y z
N MET A 1 -11.40 9.62 -7.07
CA MET A 1 -9.99 9.61 -6.66
C MET A 1 -9.90 8.84 -5.37
N THR A 2 -8.96 7.91 -5.32
CA THR A 2 -8.78 6.96 -4.24
C THR A 2 -7.29 6.76 -4.03
N ILE A 3 -6.88 6.66 -2.76
CA ILE A 3 -5.54 6.24 -2.37
C ILE A 3 -5.69 4.86 -1.75
N VAL A 4 -4.90 3.91 -2.22
CA VAL A 4 -4.86 2.54 -1.69
C VAL A 4 -3.43 2.12 -1.45
N GLY A 5 -3.25 1.29 -0.42
CA GLY A 5 -2.02 0.60 -0.12
C GLY A 5 -2.12 -0.89 -0.45
N PRO A 6 -2.28 -1.31 -1.73
CA PRO A 6 -2.40 -2.72 -2.05
C PRO A 6 -1.14 -3.47 -1.65
N THR A 7 -1.30 -4.73 -1.25
CA THR A 7 -0.18 -5.65 -1.00
C THR A 7 -0.59 -7.10 -1.30
N GLN A 8 0.32 -8.04 -1.11
CA GLN A 8 0.05 -9.48 -1.12
C GLN A 8 0.79 -10.14 0.04
N LEU A 9 0.45 -11.39 0.32
CA LEU A 9 1.24 -12.22 1.23
C LEU A 9 2.43 -12.80 0.47
N TYR A 10 3.63 -12.62 1.01
CA TYR A 10 4.90 -13.03 0.41
C TYR A 10 5.49 -14.29 1.05
N GLY A 11 4.90 -14.80 2.13
CA GLY A 11 5.33 -16.00 2.85
C GLY A 11 6.42 -15.75 3.88
N PHE A 12 6.58 -14.51 4.36
CA PHE A 12 7.54 -14.16 5.40
C PHE A 12 7.12 -12.94 6.22
N THR A 13 7.64 -12.83 7.44
CA THR A 13 7.48 -11.68 8.34
C THR A 13 8.79 -10.88 8.44
N SER A 14 8.94 -10.06 9.49
CA SER A 14 10.14 -9.25 9.70
C SER A 14 11.43 -10.07 9.62
N ARG A 15 12.48 -9.45 9.05
CA ARG A 15 13.82 -10.06 8.90
C ARG A 15 13.86 -11.34 8.04
N GLY A 16 12.84 -11.59 7.22
CA GLY A 16 12.82 -12.71 6.28
C GLY A 16 12.51 -14.07 6.93
N GLN A 17 11.88 -14.08 8.10
CA GLN A 17 11.41 -15.31 8.72
C GLN A 17 10.24 -15.88 7.92
N THR A 18 10.34 -17.14 7.46
CA THR A 18 9.24 -17.82 6.76
C THR A 18 8.00 -17.88 7.63
N ALA A 19 6.84 -17.64 7.03
CA ALA A 19 5.56 -17.57 7.73
C ALA A 19 4.43 -18.21 6.92
N THR A 20 3.43 -18.74 7.61
CA THR A 20 2.15 -19.10 6.98
C THR A 20 1.37 -17.84 6.60
N PRO A 21 0.37 -17.94 5.72
CA PRO A 21 -0.50 -16.81 5.38
C PRO A 21 -1.15 -16.16 6.61
N GLU A 22 -1.56 -16.95 7.60
CA GLU A 22 -2.17 -16.46 8.84
C GLU A 22 -1.17 -15.68 9.70
N GLU A 23 0.06 -16.19 9.82
CA GLU A 23 1.15 -15.55 10.57
C GLU A 23 1.56 -14.22 9.94
N GLU A 24 1.70 -14.18 8.60
CA GLU A 24 2.03 -12.95 7.90
C GLU A 24 0.90 -11.92 7.98
N LEU A 25 -0.36 -12.35 7.89
CA LEU A 25 -1.51 -11.46 8.07
C LEU A 25 -1.56 -10.87 9.48
N ALA A 26 -1.30 -11.69 10.51
CA ALA A 26 -1.21 -11.23 11.90
C ALA A 26 -0.05 -10.21 12.08
N TYR A 27 1.08 -10.44 11.43
CA TYR A 27 2.20 -9.49 11.42
C TYR A 27 1.83 -8.16 10.73
N LEU A 28 1.21 -8.21 9.55
CA LEU A 28 0.77 -7.03 8.79
C LEU A 28 -0.25 -6.18 9.55
N THR A 29 -1.13 -6.83 10.32
CA THR A 29 -2.17 -6.15 11.12
C THR A 29 -1.73 -5.78 12.54
N GLY A 30 -0.55 -6.23 12.97
CA GLY A 30 0.06 -5.95 14.27
C GLY A 30 1.34 -5.15 14.14
N GLU A 31 2.49 -5.79 14.42
CA GLU A 31 3.82 -5.15 14.53
C GLU A 31 4.19 -4.28 13.32
N TYR A 32 3.81 -4.70 12.11
CA TYR A 32 4.07 -3.92 10.92
C TYR A 32 3.25 -2.62 10.88
N ASN A 33 1.95 -2.70 11.19
CA ASN A 33 1.07 -1.53 11.23
C ASN A 33 1.45 -0.56 12.37
N ASP A 34 2.02 -1.05 13.47
CA ASP A 34 2.55 -0.18 14.53
C ASP A 34 3.75 0.66 14.05
N GLN A 35 4.58 0.10 13.16
CA GLN A 35 5.73 0.79 12.55
C GLN A 35 5.33 1.70 11.37
N PHE A 36 4.36 1.26 10.58
CA PHE A 36 3.88 1.94 9.38
C PHE A 36 2.35 2.12 9.46
N PRO A 37 1.87 3.05 10.32
CA PRO A 37 0.44 3.19 10.57
C PRO A 37 -0.29 3.62 9.31
N VAL A 38 -1.27 2.81 8.92
CA VAL A 38 -2.14 3.12 7.80
C VAL A 38 -3.31 4.00 8.28
N PRO A 39 -3.61 5.13 7.62
CA PRO A 39 -4.78 5.93 7.95
C PRO A 39 -6.07 5.11 7.86
N SER A 40 -7.01 5.31 8.79
CA SER A 40 -8.26 4.53 8.85
C SER A 40 -9.15 4.62 7.61
N TRP A 41 -8.93 5.63 6.76
CA TRP A 41 -9.65 5.84 5.51
C TRP A 41 -8.98 5.16 4.30
N MET A 42 -7.74 4.67 4.44
CA MET A 42 -6.99 4.07 3.34
C MET A 42 -7.26 2.57 3.27
N GLY A 43 -7.72 2.10 2.11
CA GLY A 43 -7.89 0.66 1.87
C GLY A 43 -6.55 -0.05 1.64
N VAL A 44 -6.37 -1.22 2.26
CA VAL A 44 -5.20 -2.09 2.12
C VAL A 44 -5.65 -3.45 1.54
N PRO A 45 -6.01 -3.53 0.26
CA PRO A 45 -6.42 -4.80 -0.33
C PRO A 45 -5.24 -5.77 -0.35
N ILE A 46 -5.43 -6.99 0.15
CA ILE A 46 -4.43 -8.06 0.14
C ILE A 46 -4.84 -9.09 -0.90
N SER A 47 -4.10 -9.17 -2.01
CA SER A 47 -4.35 -10.14 -3.09
C SER A 47 -3.10 -10.38 -3.91
N LYS A 48 -2.89 -11.62 -4.36
CA LYS A 48 -1.84 -11.96 -5.32
C LYS A 48 -2.00 -11.21 -6.65
N ASP A 49 -3.24 -10.87 -7.00
CA ASP A 49 -3.54 -10.13 -8.22
C ASP A 49 -2.98 -8.70 -8.18
N ASN A 50 -2.69 -8.15 -7.00
CA ASN A 50 -2.11 -6.81 -6.88
C ASN A 50 -0.72 -6.72 -7.50
N PHE A 51 0.06 -7.82 -7.49
CA PHE A 51 1.33 -7.85 -8.20
C PHE A 51 1.11 -7.77 -9.72
N LEU A 52 0.12 -8.49 -10.25
CA LEU A 52 -0.19 -8.50 -11.68
C LEU A 52 -0.75 -7.15 -12.15
N ASN A 53 -1.63 -6.54 -11.36
CA ASN A 53 -2.34 -5.32 -11.73
C ASN A 53 -1.52 -4.04 -11.48
N PHE A 54 -0.63 -4.06 -10.49
CA PHE A 54 0.07 -2.86 -10.02
C PHE A 54 1.58 -3.01 -9.83
N GLY A 55 2.14 -4.21 -9.96
CA GLY A 55 3.58 -4.45 -9.77
C GLY A 55 4.05 -4.36 -8.32
N VAL A 56 3.14 -4.48 -7.35
CA VAL A 56 3.45 -4.29 -5.92
C VAL A 56 4.40 -5.37 -5.39
N SER A 57 5.68 -5.01 -5.25
CA SER A 57 6.75 -5.91 -4.78
C SER A 57 7.23 -5.60 -3.36
N THR A 58 6.71 -4.54 -2.75
CA THR A 58 7.10 -4.07 -1.42
C THR A 58 5.90 -3.64 -0.60
N THR A 59 5.98 -3.78 0.73
CA THR A 59 5.02 -3.18 1.66
C THR A 59 5.77 -2.12 2.51
N PRO A 60 5.34 -0.84 2.51
CA PRO A 60 4.11 -0.34 1.91
C PRO A 60 4.35 0.02 0.42
N THR A 61 3.28 0.01 -0.36
CA THR A 61 3.25 0.62 -1.70
C THR A 61 1.98 1.46 -1.78
N LEU A 62 2.11 2.74 -2.10
CA LEU A 62 0.98 3.66 -2.23
C LEU A 62 0.62 3.87 -3.69
N ILE A 63 -0.66 3.73 -4.01
CA ILE A 63 -1.20 3.96 -5.35
C ILE A 63 -2.26 5.05 -5.28
N LEU A 64 -2.12 6.04 -6.16
CA LEU A 64 -3.07 7.12 -6.35
C LEU A 64 -3.83 6.89 -7.66
N VAL A 65 -5.13 6.70 -7.54
CA VAL A 65 -6.06 6.50 -8.66
C VAL A 65 -6.95 7.73 -8.76
N ASP A 66 -7.10 8.32 -9.95
CA ASP A 66 -7.95 9.49 -10.15
C ASP A 66 -9.47 9.16 -10.17
N ARG A 67 -10.30 10.07 -10.71
CA ARG A 67 -11.76 9.85 -10.81
C ARG A 67 -12.16 9.00 -12.02
N GLU A 68 -11.30 8.87 -13.02
CA GLU A 68 -11.53 8.07 -14.23
C GLU A 68 -11.03 6.62 -14.05
N GLY A 69 -10.38 6.33 -12.92
CA GLY A 69 -9.85 5.01 -12.62
C GLY A 69 -8.42 4.81 -13.10
N ILE A 70 -7.73 5.87 -13.52
CA ILE A 70 -6.36 5.80 -14.02
C ILE A 70 -5.37 5.90 -12.84
N VAL A 71 -4.35 5.03 -12.85
CA VAL A 71 -3.24 5.10 -11.92
C VAL A 71 -2.39 6.32 -12.25
N GLN A 72 -2.48 7.34 -11.41
CA GLN A 72 -1.70 8.56 -11.56
C GLN A 72 -0.31 8.41 -10.93
N ARG A 73 -0.18 7.70 -9.80
CA ARG A 73 1.10 7.50 -9.12
C ARG A 73 1.22 6.10 -8.54
N TYR A 74 2.44 5.58 -8.61
CA TYR A 74 2.91 4.38 -7.93
C TYR A 74 4.12 4.78 -7.07
N ASN A 75 4.06 4.54 -5.77
CA ASN A 75 5.13 4.88 -4.84
C ASN A 75 5.47 3.66 -3.96
N PRO A 76 6.59 2.97 -4.22
CA PRO A 76 7.09 1.95 -3.32
C PRO A 76 7.73 2.61 -2.08
N GLY A 77 7.44 2.08 -0.89
CA GLY A 77 7.94 2.60 0.37
C GLY A 77 7.06 3.70 0.97
N THR A 78 7.58 4.31 2.04
CA THR A 78 6.89 5.38 2.78
C THR A 78 6.91 6.69 2.01
N LEU A 79 5.84 7.46 2.13
CA LEU A 79 5.72 8.81 1.58
C LEU A 79 5.35 9.77 2.71
N SER A 80 6.02 10.92 2.80
CA SER A 80 5.65 11.94 3.78
C SER A 80 4.32 12.60 3.44
N HIS A 81 3.71 13.27 4.41
CA HIS A 81 2.47 14.01 4.19
C HIS A 81 2.61 15.09 3.10
N ASP A 82 3.71 15.86 3.13
CA ASP A 82 3.94 16.96 2.19
C ASP A 82 4.16 16.45 0.76
N GLU A 83 4.88 15.34 0.60
CA GLU A 83 5.03 14.68 -0.70
C GLU A 83 3.68 14.16 -1.22
N LEU A 84 2.90 13.49 -0.36
CA LEU A 84 1.56 13.02 -0.75
C LEU A 84 0.66 14.18 -1.17
N LYS A 85 0.68 15.27 -0.41
CA LYS A 85 -0.08 16.49 -0.72
C LYS A 85 0.32 17.06 -2.08
N ALA A 86 1.61 17.18 -2.35
CA ALA A 86 2.11 17.68 -3.63
C ALA A 86 1.70 16.81 -4.84
N LEU A 87 1.49 15.51 -4.63
CA LEU A 87 0.98 14.60 -5.66
C LEU A 87 -0.54 14.72 -5.88
N ILE A 88 -1.29 15.04 -4.82
CA ILE A 88 -2.76 15.10 -4.86
C ILE A 88 -3.26 16.45 -5.38
N GLU A 89 -2.67 17.57 -4.94
CA GLU A 89 -3.17 18.91 -5.26
C GLU A 89 -3.43 19.16 -6.76
N PRO A 90 -2.54 18.75 -7.69
CA PRO A 90 -2.77 18.93 -9.13
C PRO A 90 -3.95 18.11 -9.69
N LEU A 91 -4.33 17.02 -9.01
CA LEU A 91 -5.45 16.16 -9.41
C LEU A 91 -6.79 16.65 -8.88
N LEU A 92 -6.79 17.51 -7.85
CA LEU A 92 -8.02 18.11 -7.30
C LEU A 92 -8.57 19.24 -8.17
N LEU A 93 -7.70 19.87 -8.96
CA LEU A 93 -8.02 20.98 -9.85
C LEU A 93 -8.56 20.53 -11.22
N GLN A 94 -8.55 19.22 -11.48
CA GLN A 94 -9.12 18.55 -12.65
C GLN A 94 -10.52 18.01 -12.30
#